data_AF-A0AAV5TJN8-F1
#
_entry.id   AF-A0AAV5TJN8-F1
#
_cell.length_a   1.000
_cell.length_b   1.000
_cell.length_c   1.000
_cell.angle_alpha   90.00
_cell.angle_beta   90.00
_cell.angle_gamma   90.00
#
_symmetry.space_group_name_H-M   'P 1'
#
loop_
_entity.id
_entity.type
_entity.pdbx_description
1 polymer ?
#
loop_
_entity_poly.entity_id
_entity_poly.type
_entity_poly.pdbx_seq_one_letter_code
_entity_poly.pdbx_strand_id
1 'polypeptide(L)'
;MLLLLFSVNLPSILCSCFLQSPWTNIRPVLQINSCPTVDSCESACLGNTQCSAYAFVNSKCALLGADSGKRQTCTSPNPTCFVRTSACDATTSTTSTTSITSTTTS
;
A
#
# COMPACT_ATOMS: atom_id res chain seq x y z
N MET A 1 -9.62 12.13 41.04
CA MET A 1 -9.62 12.65 39.66
C MET A 1 -8.47 11.97 38.92
N LEU A 2 -8.71 10.75 38.43
CA LEU A 2 -7.70 9.94 37.76
C LEU A 2 -7.98 10.00 36.25
N LEU A 3 -7.35 10.95 35.57
CA LEU A 3 -7.34 11.00 34.10
C LEU A 3 -6.39 9.90 33.62
N LEU A 4 -6.95 8.69 33.42
CA LEU A 4 -6.29 7.66 32.62
C LEU A 4 -6.21 8.22 31.20
N LEU A 5 -5.02 8.72 30.87
CA LEU A 5 -4.56 9.00 29.53
C LEU A 5 -4.85 7.76 28.69
N PHE A 6 -5.94 7.80 27.94
CA PHE A 6 -6.10 6.95 26.78
C PHE A 6 -4.97 7.34 25.84
N SER A 7 -3.85 6.64 25.97
CA SER A 7 -2.83 6.50 24.94
C SER A 7 -3.54 5.85 23.76
N VAL A 8 -4.28 6.67 23.01
CA VAL A 8 -4.61 6.40 21.62
C VAL A 8 -3.25 6.15 20.97
N ASN A 9 -2.93 4.87 20.89
CA ASN A 9 -1.84 4.33 20.10
C ASN A 9 -2.28 4.61 18.67
N LEU A 10 -2.09 5.85 18.24
CA LEU A 10 -2.40 6.30 16.91
C LEU A 10 -1.31 5.62 16.07
N PRO A 11 -1.62 4.54 15.31
CA PRO A 11 -0.63 4.03 14.38
C PRO A 11 -0.30 5.23 13.49
N SER A 12 1.00 5.52 13.39
CA SER A 12 1.56 6.56 12.52
C SER A 12 0.71 6.65 11.27
N ILE A 13 0.24 7.84 10.92
CA ILE A 13 -0.58 8.10 9.73
C ILE A 13 0.23 7.58 8.53
N LEU A 14 0.05 6.31 8.17
CA LEU A 14 0.68 5.69 7.04
C LEU A 14 -0.07 6.26 5.84
N CYS A 15 0.48 7.32 5.25
CA CYS A 15 -0.04 7.90 4.02
C CYS A 15 -0.07 6.89 2.85
N SER A 16 0.56 5.72 3.02
CA SER A 16 0.50 4.59 2.10
C SER A 16 -0.25 3.42 2.74
N CYS A 17 -1.15 2.80 1.98
CA CYS A 17 -1.89 1.61 2.38
C CYS A 17 -1.09 0.31 2.11
N PHE A 18 0.17 0.42 1.72
CA PHE A 18 1.06 -0.71 1.49
C PHE A 18 2.00 -0.95 2.67
N LEU A 19 2.26 -2.22 2.97
CA LEU A 19 3.19 -2.63 4.01
C LEU A 19 4.45 -3.24 3.41
N GLN A 20 5.62 -2.72 3.78
CA GLN A 20 6.88 -3.33 3.39
C GLN A 20 7.02 -4.71 4.03
N SER A 21 7.34 -5.71 3.22
CA SER A 21 7.45 -7.11 3.62
C SER A 21 8.65 -7.76 2.93
N PRO A 22 9.34 -8.70 3.60
CA PRO A 22 10.38 -9.48 2.95
C PRO A 22 9.78 -10.33 1.83
N TRP A 23 10.38 -10.25 0.63
CA TRP A 23 9.89 -10.99 -0.54
C TRP A 23 10.51 -12.39 -0.60
N THR A 24 10.00 -13.29 0.23
CA THR A 24 10.53 -14.68 0.39
C THR A 24 9.75 -15.72 -0.39
N ASN A 25 8.51 -15.42 -0.78
CA ASN A 25 7.63 -16.34 -1.51
C ASN A 25 7.46 -15.91 -2.96
N ILE A 26 7.25 -16.89 -3.84
CA ILE A 26 7.00 -16.69 -5.25
C ILE A 26 5.70 -15.91 -5.40
N ARG A 27 5.77 -14.83 -6.18
CA ARG A 27 4.63 -14.03 -6.62
C ARG A 27 4.71 -13.91 -8.13
N PRO A 28 3.61 -14.12 -8.87
CA PRO A 28 3.62 -13.96 -10.31
C PRO A 28 3.85 -12.48 -10.64
N VAL A 29 4.75 -12.21 -11.58
CA VAL A 29 4.96 -10.86 -12.11
C VAL A 29 3.86 -10.60 -13.12
N LEU A 30 3.02 -9.61 -12.84
CA LEU A 30 1.90 -9.23 -13.69
C LEU A 30 2.36 -8.24 -14.77
N GLN A 31 3.17 -7.26 -14.36
CA GLN A 31 3.65 -6.20 -15.25
C GLN A 31 4.95 -5.62 -14.72
N ILE A 32 5.83 -5.21 -15.63
CA ILE A 32 7.03 -4.42 -15.29
C ILE A 32 6.98 -3.12 -16.07
N ASN A 33 7.02 -2.00 -15.35
CA ASN A 33 6.91 -0.66 -15.92
C ASN A 33 8.09 0.20 -15.50
N SER A 34 8.42 1.18 -16.33
CA SER A 34 9.25 2.29 -15.88
C SER A 34 8.38 3.26 -15.09
N CYS A 35 8.72 3.49 -13.83
CA CYS A 35 8.01 4.44 -12.97
C CYS A 35 9.05 5.38 -12.34
N PRO A 36 8.88 6.71 -12.43
CA PRO A 36 9.86 7.64 -11.88
C PRO A 36 9.87 7.63 -10.35
N THR A 37 8.73 7.32 -9.71
CA THR A 37 8.56 7.37 -8.25
C THR A 37 7.84 6.13 -7.70
N VAL A 38 7.95 5.93 -6.38
CA VAL A 38 7.23 4.89 -5.65
C VAL A 38 5.72 5.11 -5.72
N ASP A 39 5.23 6.34 -5.55
CA ASP A 39 3.80 6.67 -5.64
C ASP A 39 3.18 6.30 -7.00
N SER A 40 3.96 6.43 -8.09
CA SER A 40 3.52 6.02 -9.41
C SER A 40 3.34 4.49 -9.50
N CYS A 41 4.19 3.74 -8.80
CA CYS A 41 4.13 2.28 -8.72
C CYS A 41 2.97 1.81 -7.82
N GLU A 42 2.74 2.49 -6.69
CA GLU A 42 1.58 2.28 -5.84
C GLU A 42 0.28 2.49 -6.63
N SER A 43 0.15 3.62 -7.31
CA SER A 43 -1.02 3.96 -8.12
C SER A 43 -1.26 2.92 -9.22
N ALA A 44 -0.20 2.44 -9.88
CA ALA A 44 -0.30 1.39 -10.89
C ALA A 44 -0.78 0.05 -10.29
N CYS A 45 -0.36 -0.28 -9.07
CA CYS A 45 -0.84 -1.47 -8.37
C CYS A 45 -2.31 -1.31 -7.94
N LEU A 46 -2.70 -0.15 -7.40
CA LEU A 46 -4.07 0.14 -7.00
C LEU A 46 -5.04 0.04 -8.19
N GLY A 47 -4.63 0.55 -9.36
CA GLY A 47 -5.39 0.46 -10.61
C GLY A 47 -5.48 -0.95 -11.22
N ASN A 48 -4.74 -1.93 -10.70
CA ASN A 48 -4.79 -3.32 -11.16
C ASN A 48 -5.37 -4.23 -10.06
N THR A 49 -6.57 -4.76 -10.30
CA THR A 49 -7.28 -5.61 -9.33
C THR A 49 -6.57 -6.92 -9.02
N GLN A 50 -5.68 -7.40 -9.91
CA GLN A 50 -4.87 -8.59 -9.68
C GLN A 50 -3.59 -8.29 -8.90
N CYS A 51 -3.22 -7.01 -8.75
CA CYS A 51 -2.03 -6.61 -8.02
C CYS A 51 -2.26 -6.71 -6.51
N SER A 52 -1.45 -7.56 -5.87
CA SER A 52 -1.46 -7.75 -4.42
C SER A 52 -0.18 -7.23 -3.75
N ALA A 53 0.86 -6.92 -4.53
CA ALA A 53 2.08 -6.29 -4.04
C ALA A 53 2.82 -5.61 -5.20
N TYR A 54 3.78 -4.74 -4.91
CA TYR A 54 4.73 -4.25 -5.91
C TYR A 54 6.17 -4.28 -5.37
N ALA A 55 7.13 -4.22 -6.28
CA ALA A 55 8.53 -3.96 -5.97
C ALA A 55 9.01 -2.76 -6.79
N PHE A 56 9.81 -1.89 -6.17
CA PHE A 56 10.35 -0.69 -6.82
C PHE A 56 11.87 -0.66 -6.66
N VAL A 57 12.59 -0.67 -7.78
CA VAL A 57 14.07 -0.65 -7.81
C VAL A 57 14.52 0.13 -9.04
N ASN A 58 15.46 1.07 -8.91
CA ASN A 58 16.05 1.81 -10.02
C ASN A 58 15.02 2.40 -11.01
N SER A 59 13.96 3.02 -10.50
CA SER A 59 12.86 3.58 -11.30
C SER A 59 12.13 2.55 -12.18
N LYS A 60 12.18 1.29 -11.79
CA LYS A 60 11.38 0.19 -12.33
C LYS A 60 10.41 -0.29 -11.27
N CYS A 61 9.17 -0.46 -11.69
CA CYS A 61 8.08 -0.99 -10.90
C CYS A 61 7.73 -2.38 -11.43
N ALA A 62 7.74 -3.38 -10.55
CA ALA A 62 7.18 -4.69 -10.85
C ALA A 62 5.88 -4.85 -10.07
N LEU A 63 4.76 -5.03 -10.77
CA LEU A 63 3.48 -5.37 -10.19
C LEU A 63 3.43 -6.88 -9.97
N LEU A 64 3.10 -7.29 -8.74
CA LEU A 64 3.13 -8.66 -8.28
C LEU A 64 1.71 -9.09 -7.89
N GLY A 65 1.35 -10.31 -8.29
CA GLY A 65 0.09 -10.92 -7.87
C GLY A 65 0.14 -11.48 -6.46
N ALA A 66 -0.85 -12.31 -6.16
CA ALA A 66 -1.01 -12.98 -4.87
C ALA A 66 0.22 -13.81 -4.48
N ASP A 67 0.43 -13.94 -3.18
CA ASP A 67 1.44 -14.83 -2.62
C ASP A 67 1.09 -16.29 -2.93
N SER A 68 2.03 -17.03 -3.52
CA SER A 68 1.80 -18.45 -3.81
C SER A 68 1.99 -19.38 -2.61
N GLY A 69 2.52 -18.87 -1.48
CA GLY A 69 2.94 -19.66 -0.33
C GLY A 69 4.20 -20.51 -0.54
N LYS A 70 4.74 -20.54 -1.77
CA LYS A 70 5.95 -21.30 -2.11
C LYS A 70 7.18 -20.41 -1.98
N ARG A 71 8.22 -20.88 -1.32
CA ARG A 71 9.49 -20.15 -1.20
C ARG A 71 10.14 -19.92 -2.57
N GLN A 72 10.80 -18.78 -2.73
CA GLN A 72 11.61 -18.49 -3.90
C GLN A 72 12.89 -19.33 -3.88
N THR A 73 13.28 -19.86 -5.04
CA THR A 73 14.57 -20.55 -5.19
C THR A 73 15.73 -19.56 -5.23
N CYS A 74 15.54 -18.43 -5.91
CA CYS A 74 16.55 -17.38 -6.07
C CYS A 74 16.07 -16.14 -5.32
N THR A 75 16.85 -15.69 -4.34
CA THR A 75 16.51 -14.56 -3.49
C THR A 75 17.72 -13.62 -3.41
N SER A 76 17.50 -12.31 -3.45
CA SER A 76 18.55 -11.34 -3.14
C SER A 76 18.84 -11.32 -1.63
N PRO A 77 19.95 -10.72 -1.15
CA PRO A 77 20.27 -10.70 0.28
C PRO A 77 19.20 -10.04 1.16
N ASN A 78 18.49 -9.04 0.62
CA ASN A 78 17.43 -8.29 1.31
C ASN A 78 16.27 -8.04 0.34
N PRO A 79 15.48 -9.06 0.00
CA PRO A 79 14.39 -8.93 -0.95
C PRO A 79 13.24 -8.19 -0.28
N THR A 80 12.76 -7.08 -0.84
CA THR A 80 11.63 -6.33 -0.28
C THR A 80 10.56 -6.10 -1.32
N CYS A 81 9.31 -6.28 -0.92
CA CYS A 81 8.14 -5.85 -1.67
C CYS A 81 7.19 -5.08 -0.74
N PHE A 82 6.25 -4.36 -1.35
CA PHE A 82 5.23 -3.59 -0.66
C PHE A 82 3.89 -4.26 -0.92
N VAL A 83 3.28 -4.83 0.13
CA VAL A 83 2.07 -5.64 0.05
C VAL A 83 0.85 -4.76 0.24
N ARG A 84 -0.12 -4.90 -0.67
CA ARG A 84 -1.41 -4.21 -0.61
C ARG A 84 -2.16 -4.70 0.63
N THR A 85 -2.55 -3.79 1.51
CA THR A 85 -3.40 -4.12 2.66
C THR A 85 -4.86 -3.82 2.35
N SER A 86 -5.77 -4.32 3.19
CA SER A 86 -7.20 -4.00 3.09
C SER A 86 -7.50 -2.50 3.23
N ALA A 87 -6.58 -1.72 3.83
CA ALA A 87 -6.72 -0.27 3.90
C ALA A 87 -6.69 0.38 2.50
N CYS A 88 -6.08 -0.25 1.50
CA CYS A 88 -6.07 0.24 0.12
C CYS A 88 -7.44 0.18 -0.53
N ASP A 89 -8.27 -0.78 -0.13
CA ASP A 89 -9.59 -1.02 -0.71
C ASP A 89 -10.68 -0.24 0.04
N ALA A 90 -10.43 0.07 1.31
CA ALA A 90 -11.30 0.88 2.17
C ALA A 90 -11.51 2.31 1.63
N THR A 91 -10.59 2.83 0.82
CA THR A 91 -10.65 4.18 0.21
C THR A 91 -11.80 4.35 -0.79
N THR A 92 -12.45 3.26 -1.23
CA THR A 92 -13.63 3.37 -2.12
C THR A 92 -14.91 3.77 -1.37
N SER A 93 -14.89 3.83 -0.03
CA SER A 93 -16.03 4.24 0.80
C SER A 93 -15.78 5.50 1.65
N THR A 94 -14.83 6.35 1.24
CA THR A 94 -14.74 7.72 1.75
C THR A 94 -14.61 8.66 0.56
N THR A 95 -15.75 8.88 -0.08
CA THR A 95 -16.07 10.10 -0.79
C THR A 95 -15.46 11.29 -0.06
N SER A 96 -14.70 12.10 -0.80
CA SER A 96 -14.45 13.49 -0.48
C SER A 96 -15.74 14.15 0.06
N THR A 97 -15.86 14.27 1.37
CA THR A 97 -16.86 15.14 2.00
C THR A 97 -16.14 15.99 3.03
N THR A 98 -15.24 16.82 2.55
CA THR A 98 -15.19 18.19 3.08
C THR A 98 -16.20 18.99 2.27
N SER A 99 -17.48 18.76 2.58
CA SER A 99 -18.49 19.77 2.31
C SER A 99 -18.09 20.99 3.11
N ILE A 100 -17.77 22.06 2.41
CA ILE A 100 -17.67 23.40 2.97
C ILE A 100 -19.11 23.76 3.34
N THR A 101 -19.57 23.34 4.52
CA THR A 101 -20.81 23.84 5.10
C THR A 101 -20.53 25.21 5.68
N SER A 102 -20.53 26.22 4.82
CA SER A 102 -20.73 27.61 5.25
C SER A 102 -22.22 27.79 5.53
N THR A 103 -22.63 27.51 6.77
CA THR A 103 -23.94 27.92 7.27
C THR A 103 -23.74 28.72 8.55
N THR A 104 -23.91 30.04 8.46
CA THR A 104 -24.45 30.82 9.58
C THR A 104 -25.35 31.89 8.99
N THR A 105 -26.63 31.72 9.29
CA THR A 105 -27.77 32.58 8.99
C THR A 105 -27.96 33.57 10.15
N SER A 106 -28.69 34.66 9.85
CA SER A 106 -29.32 35.67 10.73
C SER A 106 -28.63 37.02 10.77
#